data_AF-A0A8T3TR21-F1
#
_entry.id   AF-A0A8T3TR21-F1
#
_cell.length_a   1.000
_cell.length_b   1.000
_cell.length_c   1.000
_cell.angle_alpha   90.00
_cell.angle_beta   90.00
_cell.angle_gamma   90.00
#
_symmetry.space_group_name_H-M   'P 1'
#
loop_
_entity.id
_entity.type
_entity.pdbx_description
1 polymer ?
#
loop_
_entity_poly.entity_id
_entity_poly.type
_entity_poly.pdbx_seq_one_letter_code
_entity_poly.pdbx_strand_id
1 'polypeptide(L)' 'MAVPSEARRRLGIEAGDRLSVEITDDAIVLRRRPAQPSARLQELGAVGGIWKGVDPVGYVRELRDEMDR' A
#
# COMPACT_ATOMS: atom_id res chain seq x y z
N MET A 1 24.24 -6.61 2.47
CA MET A 1 23.93 -5.78 1.28
C MET A 1 23.75 -4.34 1.73
N ALA A 2 24.41 -3.39 1.09
CA ALA A 2 24.21 -1.96 1.34
C ALA A 2 23.59 -1.34 0.09
N VAL A 3 22.39 -0.75 0.23
CA VAL A 3 21.81 0.09 -0.83
C VAL A 3 22.69 1.33 -0.97
N PRO A 4 23.19 1.72 -2.15
CA PRO A 4 24.03 2.90 -2.30
C PRO A 4 23.39 4.17 -1.70
N SER A 5 24.20 5.02 -1.09
CA SER A 5 23.72 6.25 -0.43
C SER A 5 22.94 7.16 -1.38
N GLU A 6 23.37 7.22 -2.64
CA GLU A 6 22.70 7.99 -3.68
C GLU A 6 21.30 7.45 -4.00
N ALA A 7 21.15 6.12 -4.11
CA ALA A 7 19.85 5.50 -4.34
C ALA A 7 18.90 5.75 -3.16
N ARG A 8 19.40 5.65 -1.92
CA ARG A 8 18.61 5.97 -0.72
C ARG A 8 18.10 7.41 -0.72
N ARG A 9 18.94 8.38 -1.05
CA ARG A 9 18.55 9.80 -1.12
C ARG A 9 17.48 10.05 -2.18
N ARG A 10 17.68 9.54 -3.40
CA ARG A 10 16.72 9.75 -4.51
C ARG A 10 15.36 9.11 -4.23
N LEU A 11 15.34 7.99 -3.52
CA LEU A 11 14.12 7.25 -3.20
C LEU A 11 13.51 7.64 -1.85
N GLY A 12 14.11 8.59 -1.13
CA GLY A 12 13.67 9.01 0.21
C GLY A 12 13.62 7.86 1.22
N ILE A 13 14.59 6.93 1.14
CA ILE A 13 14.70 5.79 2.05
C ILE A 13 15.55 6.17 3.25
N GLU A 14 14.97 6.05 4.44
CA GLU A 14 15.63 6.36 5.71
C GLU A 14 15.90 5.10 6.55
N ALA A 15 16.73 5.24 7.59
CA ALA A 15 16.95 4.15 8.54
C ALA A 15 15.64 3.83 9.29
N GLY A 16 15.23 2.57 9.28
CA GLY A 16 13.98 2.12 9.90
C GLY A 16 12.79 2.00 8.93
N ASP A 17 12.93 2.45 7.69
CA ASP A 17 11.93 2.23 6.65
C ASP A 17 11.70 0.74 6.39
N ARG A 18 10.43 0.35 6.27
CA ARG A 18 10.07 -1.00 5.83
C ARG A 18 10.04 -1.03 4.31
N LEU A 19 10.81 -1.94 3.72
CA LEU A 19 10.83 -2.16 2.28
C LEU A 19 10.24 -3.55 1.96
N SER A 20 9.46 -3.65 0.89
CA SER A 20 9.17 -4.94 0.27
C SER A 20 10.26 -5.26 -0.74
N VAL A 21 10.70 -6.50 -0.74
CA VAL A 21 11.71 -7.03 -1.65
C VAL A 21 11.01 -7.98 -2.62
N GLU A 22 11.21 -7.75 -3.90
CA GLU A 22 10.82 -8.65 -4.98
C GLU A 22 12.09 -9.05 -5.73
N ILE A 23 12.26 -10.35 -5.94
CA ILE A 23 13.41 -10.90 -6.68
C ILE A 23 12.90 -11.31 -8.05
N THR A 24 13.52 -10.75 -9.08
CA THR A 24 13.39 -11.19 -10.47
C THR A 24 14.64 -11.98 -10.85
N ASP A 25 14.67 -12.52 -12.08
CA ASP A 25 15.77 -13.38 -12.52
C ASP A 25 17.16 -12.72 -12.40
N ASP A 26 17.25 -11.42 -12.69
CA ASP A 26 18.51 -10.66 -12.71
C ASP A 26 18.54 -9.43 -11.79
N ALA A 27 17.45 -9.16 -11.03
CA ALA A 27 17.34 -7.95 -10.23
C ALA A 27 16.63 -8.14 -8.88
N ILE A 28 16.91 -7.20 -7.98
CA ILE A 28 16.18 -7.03 -6.72
C ILE A 28 15.44 -5.70 -6.79
N VAL A 29 14.10 -5.77 -6.77
CA VAL A 29 13.24 -4.59 -6.73
C VAL A 29 12.88 -4.28 -5.29
N LEU A 30 13.29 -3.11 -4.81
CA LEU A 30 12.94 -2.59 -3.49
C LEU A 30 11.83 -1.56 -3.65
N ARG A 31 10.72 -1.74 -2.93
CA ARG A 31 9.63 -0.75 -2.86
C ARG A 31 9.41 -0.33 -1.42
N ARG A 32 9.21 0.98 -1.18
CA ARG A 32 8.81 1.45 0.15
C ARG A 32 7.46 0.86 0.51
N ARG A 33 7.36 0.31 1.71
CA ARG A 33 6.09 -0.18 2.22
C ARG A 33 5.38 1.00 2.89
N PRO A 34 4.09 1.24 2.59
CA PRO A 34 3.33 2.26 3.30
C PRO A 34 3.39 2.02 4.81
N ALA A 35 3.60 3.09 5.57
CA ALA A 35 3.75 3.03 7.02
C ALA A 35 2.49 2.51 7.72
N GLN A 36 1.32 2.65 7.07
CA GLN A 36 0.03 2.23 7.61
C GLN A 36 -0.70 1.29 6.63
N PRO A 37 -1.37 0.23 7.13
CA PRO A 37 -2.18 -0.66 6.29
C PRO A 37 -3.28 0.08 5.51
N SER A 38 -3.83 1.14 6.11
CA SER A 38 -4.84 2.02 5.49
C SER A 38 -4.34 2.68 4.20
N ALA A 39 -3.08 3.11 4.15
CA ALA A 39 -2.49 3.72 2.96
C ALA A 39 -2.39 2.70 1.80
N ARG A 40 -2.09 1.43 2.10
CA ARG A 40 -2.12 0.35 1.10
C ARG A 40 -3.54 0.13 0.53
N LEU A 41 -4.56 0.19 1.39
CA LEU A 41 -5.96 0.03 0.97
C LEU A 41 -6.42 1.23 0.12
N GLN A 42 -5.99 2.44 0.44
CA GLN A 42 -6.23 3.62 -0.38
C GLN A 42 -5.58 3.49 -1.76
N GLU A 43 -4.32 3.06 -1.85
CA GLU A 43 -3.63 2.82 -3.12
C GLU A 43 -4.35 1.79 -3.99
N LEU A 44 -4.75 0.65 -3.41
CA LEU A 44 -5.53 -0.37 -4.12
C LEU A 44 -6.89 0.18 -4.62
N GLY A 45 -7.52 0.99 -3.78
CA GLY A 45 -8.76 1.66 -4.12
C GLY A 45 -8.64 2.66 -5.26
N ALA A 46 -7.56 3.45 -5.27
CA ALA A 46 -7.30 4.49 -6.26
C ALA A 46 -6.80 3.93 -7.60
N VAL A 47 -5.90 2.94 -7.57
CA VAL A 47 -5.29 2.34 -8.77
C VAL A 47 -6.19 1.29 -9.41
N GLY A 48 -6.93 0.51 -8.61
CA GLY A 48 -7.80 -0.56 -9.10
C GLY A 48 -9.21 -0.11 -9.48
N GLY A 49 -9.60 1.14 -9.20
CA GLY A 49 -10.97 1.63 -9.42
C GLY A 49 -12.02 0.89 -8.59
N ILE A 50 -11.61 0.15 -7.57
CA ILE A 50 -12.45 -0.79 -6.80
C ILE A 50 -13.60 -0.05 -6.11
N TRP A 51 -13.37 1.20 -5.72
CA TRP A 51 -14.38 2.06 -5.07
C TRP A 51 -15.12 2.98 -6.05
N LYS A 52 -14.81 2.92 -7.35
CA LYS A 52 -15.39 3.82 -8.34
C LYS A 52 -16.87 3.44 -8.55
N GLY A 53 -17.78 4.30 -8.11
CA GLY A 53 -19.23 4.06 -8.18
C GLY A 53 -19.83 3.36 -6.96
N VAL A 54 -19.03 3.06 -5.92
CA VAL A 54 -19.52 2.56 -4.63
C VAL A 54 -19.80 3.75 -3.72
N ASP A 55 -20.99 3.84 -3.14
CA ASP A 55 -21.26 4.71 -1.99
C ASP A 55 -20.75 4.02 -0.71
N PRO A 56 -19.62 4.45 -0.12
CA PRO A 56 -19.05 3.77 1.02
C PRO A 56 -19.94 3.89 2.26
N VAL A 57 -20.72 4.96 2.37
CA VAL A 57 -21.58 5.22 3.53
C VAL A 57 -22.79 4.29 3.49
N GLY A 58 -23.42 4.14 2.33
CA GLY A 58 -24.50 3.18 2.10
C GLY A 58 -24.06 1.75 2.37
N TYR A 59 -22.93 1.33 1.79
CA TYR A 59 -22.40 -0.03 1.96
C TYR A 59 -22.12 -0.39 3.42
N VAL A 60 -21.51 0.52 4.19
CA VAL A 60 -21.22 0.28 5.61
C VAL A 60 -22.49 0.25 6.47
N ARG A 61 -23.53 0.98 6.09
CA ARG A 61 -24.83 0.92 6.77
C ARG A 61 -25.51 -0.43 6.59
N GLU A 62 -25.59 -0.93 5.35
CA GLU A 62 -26.17 -2.25 5.07
C GLU A 62 -25.46 -3.36 5.86
N LEU A 63 -24.12 -3.32 5.90
CA LEU A 63 -23.33 -4.28 6.67
C LEU A 63 -23.62 -4.26 8.17
N ARG A 64 -23.87 -3.08 8.75
CA ARG A 64 -24.26 -2.96 10.17
C ARG A 64 -25.64 -3.55 10.41
N ASP A 65 -26.59 -3.21 9.55
CA ASP A 65 -27.97 -3.68 9.65
C ASP A 65 -28.05 -5.22 9.47
N GLU A 66 -27.15 -5.81 8.67
CA GLU A 66 -27.03 -7.26 8.48
C GLU A 66 -26.41 -7.98 9.69
N MET A 67 -25.46 -7.34 10.40
CA MET A 67 -24.83 -7.89 11.61
C MET A 67 -25.72 -7.81 12.86
N ASP A 68 -26.64 -6.85 12.90
CA ASP A 68 -27.57 -6.66 14.02
C ASP A 68 -28.83 -7.54 13.92
N ARG A 69 -28.95 -8.38 12.88
CA ARG A 69 -30.06 -9.31 12.63
C ARG A 69 -29.71 -10.75 13.02
#